data_AF-A0A0D7DZ00-F1
#
_entry.id   AF-A0A0D7DZ00-F1
#
_cell.length_a   1.000
_cell.length_b   1.000
_cell.length_c   1.000
_cell.angle_alpha   90.00
_cell.angle_beta   90.00
_cell.angle_gamma   90.00
#
_symmetry.space_group_name_H-M   'P 1'
#
loop_
_entity.id
_entity.type
_entity.pdbx_description
1 polymer ?
#
loop_
_entity_poly.entity_id
_entity_poly.type
_entity_poly.pdbx_seq_one_letter_code
_entity_poly.pdbx_strand_id
1 'polypeptide(L)'
;MNISASPAAGAATAALTAPTGQPASAPLTRVALAYIDQHFDLYLRFGEPARIVRLDRWRRSAVFLPNAVLCRVRWQANDYGTIRWQLMVMQACTPLDAA
;
A
#
# COMPACT_ATOMS: atom_id res chain seq x y z
N MET A 1 61.94 34.08 18.15
CA MET A 1 60.62 33.51 18.52
C MET A 1 59.77 33.58 17.25
N ASN A 2 59.22 32.53 16.65
CA ASN A 2 58.88 31.18 17.07
C ASN A 2 58.41 30.35 15.83
N ILE A 3 59.01 29.17 15.65
CA ILE A 3 58.40 27.86 15.33
C ILE A 3 57.83 27.59 13.90
N SER A 4 58.64 26.86 13.12
CA SER A 4 58.45 25.51 12.54
C SER A 4 57.11 24.98 11.96
N ALA A 5 57.27 24.39 10.76
CA ALA A 5 56.96 23.00 10.35
C ALA A 5 55.73 22.66 9.47
N SER A 6 56.10 22.21 8.24
CA SER A 6 55.59 21.14 7.35
C SER A 6 54.12 21.05 6.85
N PRO A 7 53.93 20.69 5.57
CA PRO A 7 52.64 20.27 5.00
C PRO A 7 52.46 18.74 5.11
N ALA A 8 51.22 18.28 5.29
CA ALA A 8 50.88 16.86 5.18
C ALA A 8 49.56 16.68 4.42
N ALA A 9 49.64 15.85 3.39
CA ALA A 9 48.54 15.36 2.58
C ALA A 9 47.51 14.58 3.42
N GLY A 10 46.25 14.59 2.99
CA GLY A 10 45.25 13.74 3.61
C GLY A 10 43.86 13.82 3.00
N ALA A 11 43.55 12.79 2.22
CA ALA A 11 42.22 12.22 2.06
C ALA A 11 41.17 12.99 1.23
N ALA A 12 41.00 12.46 0.01
CA ALA A 12 39.77 12.44 -0.75
C ALA A 12 38.52 12.46 0.14
N THR A 13 37.71 13.51 0.04
CA THR A 13 36.36 13.50 0.58
C THR A 13 35.45 12.83 -0.44
N ALA A 14 35.02 11.64 -0.05
CA ALA A 14 34.10 10.76 -0.73
C ALA A 14 32.90 11.49 -1.34
N ALA A 15 32.47 10.94 -2.48
CA ALA A 15 31.23 11.23 -3.17
C ALA A 15 30.10 11.57 -2.19
N LEU A 16 29.52 12.76 -2.35
CA LEU A 16 28.21 13.07 -1.81
C LEU A 16 27.20 12.24 -2.61
N THR A 17 26.98 11.03 -2.14
CA THR A 17 25.83 10.21 -2.48
C THR A 17 24.61 11.09 -2.25
N ALA A 18 23.94 11.50 -3.33
CA ALA A 18 22.60 12.03 -3.24
C ALA A 18 21.78 11.07 -2.37
N PRO A 19 20.98 11.54 -1.40
CA PRO A 19 20.07 10.65 -0.69
C PRO A 19 19.21 9.98 -1.76
N THR A 20 19.40 8.67 -1.93
CA THR A 20 18.53 7.84 -2.74
C THR A 20 17.13 8.06 -2.20
N GLY A 21 16.28 8.63 -3.06
CA GLY A 21 14.97 9.13 -2.69
C GLY A 21 14.22 8.14 -1.80
N GLN A 22 14.06 8.54 -0.54
CA GLN A 22 12.80 8.53 0.17
C GLN A 22 11.99 7.21 0.09
N PRO A 23 11.85 6.42 1.17
CA PRO A 23 10.74 5.48 1.26
C PRO A 23 9.44 6.28 1.56
N ALA A 24 8.96 7.10 0.61
CA ALA A 24 7.74 7.90 0.79
C ALA A 24 6.51 7.15 0.26
N SER A 25 6.19 6.06 0.91
CA SER A 25 4.79 5.77 1.18
C SER A 25 4.78 4.85 2.39
N ALA A 26 4.07 5.24 3.45
CA ALA A 26 3.61 4.25 4.41
C ALA A 26 2.98 3.08 3.63
N PRO A 27 3.16 1.82 4.03
CA PRO A 27 2.59 0.70 3.30
C PRO A 27 1.08 0.80 3.37
N LEU A 28 0.48 1.19 2.26
CA LEU A 28 -0.96 1.33 2.14
C LEU A 28 -1.53 0.00 1.68
N THR A 29 -2.52 -0.52 2.40
CA THR A 29 -3.22 -1.73 1.97
C THR A 29 -4.22 -1.36 0.90
N ARG A 30 -4.09 -1.96 -0.28
CA ARG A 30 -4.96 -1.72 -1.41
C ARG A 30 -5.94 -2.89 -1.57
N VAL A 31 -7.23 -2.62 -1.41
CA VAL A 31 -8.29 -3.62 -1.58
C VAL A 31 -8.99 -3.37 -2.91
N ALA A 32 -9.00 -4.38 -3.78
CA ALA A 32 -9.74 -4.33 -5.02
C ALA A 32 -11.24 -4.56 -4.78
N LEU A 33 -12.05 -3.72 -5.41
CA LEU A 33 -13.51 -3.77 -5.46
C LEU A 33 -13.93 -3.82 -6.92
N ALA A 34 -14.94 -4.61 -7.25
CA ALA A 34 -15.33 -4.83 -8.62
C ALA A 34 -16.76 -5.32 -8.69
N TYR A 35 -17.50 -4.80 -9.65
CA TYR A 35 -18.86 -5.23 -9.95
C TYR A 35 -18.91 -5.73 -11.38
N ILE A 36 -19.31 -6.99 -11.57
CA ILE A 36 -19.64 -7.55 -12.87
C ILE A 36 -21.06 -8.05 -12.79
N ASP A 37 -21.91 -7.45 -13.62
CA ASP A 37 -23.32 -7.80 -13.69
C ASP A 37 -23.50 -9.32 -13.87
N GLN A 38 -24.43 -9.89 -13.12
CA GLN A 38 -24.79 -11.31 -13.10
C GLN A 38 -23.68 -12.31 -12.74
N HIS A 39 -22.43 -11.89 -12.54
CA HIS A 39 -21.31 -12.78 -12.28
C HIS A 39 -20.75 -12.64 -10.88
N PHE A 40 -20.23 -11.47 -10.50
CA PHE A 40 -19.70 -11.28 -9.16
C PHE A 40 -19.73 -9.82 -8.71
N ASP A 41 -19.99 -9.65 -7.43
CA ASP A 41 -19.93 -8.37 -6.74
C ASP A 41 -18.91 -8.44 -5.60
N LEU A 42 -17.98 -7.51 -5.61
CA LEU A 42 -16.91 -7.38 -4.63
C LEU A 42 -16.95 -5.97 -4.06
N TYR A 43 -17.55 -5.84 -2.88
CA TYR A 43 -17.81 -4.57 -2.23
C TYR A 43 -17.26 -4.55 -0.80
N LEU A 44 -17.16 -3.35 -0.24
CA LEU A 44 -16.75 -3.13 1.14
C LEU A 44 -17.99 -3.06 2.03
N ARG A 45 -18.04 -3.87 3.09
CA ARG A 45 -19.12 -3.82 4.09
C ARG A 45 -18.87 -2.77 5.16
N PHE A 46 -17.63 -2.65 5.62
CA PHE A 46 -17.17 -1.63 6.57
C PHE A 46 -15.66 -1.41 6.45
N GLY A 47 -15.20 -0.30 7.03
CA GLY A 47 -13.81 0.17 6.96
C GLY A 47 -13.77 1.54 6.29
N GLU A 48 -12.92 2.43 6.80
CA GLU A 48 -12.78 3.80 6.30
C GLU A 48 -11.61 3.88 5.32
N PRO A 49 -11.85 3.92 4.01
CA PRO A 49 -10.78 4.07 3.04
C PRO A 49 -10.25 5.51 3.07
N ALA A 50 -8.94 5.66 3.26
CA ALA A 50 -8.28 6.95 3.13
C ALA A 50 -8.36 7.50 1.70
N ARG A 51 -8.45 6.61 0.70
CA ARG A 51 -8.61 6.98 -0.69
C ARG A 51 -9.35 5.92 -1.47
N ILE A 52 -10.21 6.34 -2.40
CA ILE A 52 -10.79 5.45 -3.40
C ILE A 52 -10.22 5.82 -4.77
N VAL A 53 -9.51 4.89 -5.38
CA VAL A 53 -8.94 5.02 -6.72
C VAL A 53 -9.84 4.27 -7.70
N ARG A 54 -10.43 4.97 -8.66
CA ARG A 54 -11.18 4.33 -9.75
C ARG A 54 -10.18 3.75 -10.75
N LEU A 55 -10.25 2.43 -10.98
CA LEU A 55 -9.40 1.75 -11.97
C LEU A 55 -10.11 1.73 -13.32
N ASP A 56 -11.36 1.27 -13.33
CA ASP A 56 -12.20 1.19 -14.53
C ASP A 56 -13.62 1.70 -14.22
N ARG A 57 -14.52 1.63 -15.21
CA ARG A 57 -15.94 1.95 -14.98
C ARG A 57 -16.57 1.07 -13.89
N TRP A 58 -16.11 -0.19 -13.79
CA TRP A 58 -16.62 -1.25 -12.90
C TRP A 58 -15.68 -1.66 -11.77
N ARG A 59 -14.42 -1.23 -11.80
CA ARG A 59 -13.39 -1.63 -10.83
C ARG A 59 -12.91 -0.41 -10.07
N ARG A 60 -12.84 -0.53 -8.76
CA ARG A 60 -12.35 0.51 -7.85
C ARG A 60 -11.38 -0.12 -6.88
N SER A 61 -10.56 0.70 -6.28
CA SER A 61 -9.59 0.27 -5.30
C SER A 61 -9.66 1.17 -4.08
N ALA A 62 -10.01 0.56 -2.95
CA ALA A 62 -10.04 1.21 -1.66
C ALA A 62 -8.65 1.09 -1.02
N VAL A 63 -8.08 2.22 -0.64
CA VAL A 63 -6.75 2.32 -0.05
C VAL A 63 -6.91 2.63 1.43
N PHE A 64 -6.30 1.79 2.25
CA PHE A 64 -6.40 1.86 3.70
C PHE A 64 -5.04 2.20 4.31
N LEU A 65 -5.09 2.98 5.39
CA LEU A 65 -3.93 3.23 6.24
C LEU A 65 -3.52 1.93 6.96
N PRO A 66 -2.24 1.80 7.35
CA PRO A 66 -1.80 0.73 8.25
C PRO A 66 -2.71 0.59 9.47
N ASN A 67 -2.86 -0.63 9.99
CA ASN A 67 -3.73 -0.98 11.13
C ASN A 67 -5.24 -0.79 10.92
N ALA A 68 -5.71 -0.26 9.79
CA ALA A 68 -7.13 -0.12 9.53
C ALA A 68 -7.81 -1.50 9.41
N VAL A 69 -8.88 -1.70 10.17
CA VAL A 69 -9.72 -2.90 10.07
C VAL A 69 -10.80 -2.67 9.01
N LEU A 70 -10.95 -3.63 8.10
CA LEU A 70 -11.84 -3.55 6.96
C LEU A 70 -12.56 -4.88 6.75
N CYS A 71 -13.74 -4.81 6.14
CA CYS A 71 -14.50 -5.99 5.74
C CYS A 71 -14.90 -5.92 4.28
N ARG A 72 -14.48 -6.94 3.54
CA ARG A 72 -14.82 -7.16 2.14
C ARG A 72 -15.82 -8.29 2.05
N VAL A 73 -16.82 -8.11 1.19
CA VAL A 73 -17.75 -9.16 0.81
C VAL A 73 -17.54 -9.47 -0.67
N ARG A 74 -17.41 -10.76 -0.98
CA ARG A 74 -17.46 -11.31 -2.33
C ARG A 74 -18.75 -12.11 -2.45
N TRP A 75 -19.61 -11.68 -3.35
CA TRP A 75 -20.75 -12.46 -3.80
C TRP A 75 -20.52 -12.86 -5.26
N GLN A 76 -20.91 -14.08 -5.61
CA GLN A 76 -20.79 -14.61 -6.95
C GLN A 76 -22.05 -15.42 -7.28
N ALA A 77 -22.59 -15.20 -8.48
CA ALA A 77 -23.72 -15.95 -9.01
C ALA A 77 -23.42 -16.46 -10.43
N ASN A 78 -24.26 -17.39 -10.84
CA ASN A 78 -24.40 -17.85 -12.22
C ASN A 78 -25.89 -17.82 -12.60
N ASP A 79 -26.23 -18.36 -13.77
CA ASP A 79 -27.61 -18.43 -14.28
C ASP A 79 -28.58 -19.19 -13.35
N TYR A 80 -28.05 -20.00 -12.42
CA TYR A 80 -28.82 -20.78 -11.45
C TYR A 80 -28.89 -20.12 -10.06
N GLY A 81 -28.30 -18.94 -9.89
CA GLY A 81 -28.31 -18.18 -8.64
C GLY A 81 -26.95 -18.09 -7.96
N THR A 82 -26.94 -17.90 -6.63
CA THR A 82 -25.71 -17.65 -5.87
C THR A 82 -24.85 -18.91 -5.78
N ILE A 83 -23.62 -18.84 -6.27
CA ILE A 83 -22.66 -19.96 -6.23
C ILE A 83 -21.62 -19.83 -5.13
N ARG A 84 -21.30 -18.60 -4.71
CA ARG A 84 -20.35 -18.36 -3.63
C ARG A 84 -20.65 -17.06 -2.93
N TRP A 85 -20.70 -17.12 -1.61
CA TRP A 85 -20.69 -15.95 -0.75
C TRP A 85 -19.51 -16.04 0.21
N GLN A 86 -18.76 -14.96 0.37
CA GLN A 86 -17.62 -14.89 1.26
C GLN A 86 -17.55 -13.52 1.91
N LEU A 87 -17.48 -13.52 3.23
CA LEU A 87 -17.20 -12.35 4.04
C LEU A 87 -15.81 -12.49 4.63
N MET A 88 -15.02 -11.42 4.56
CA MET A 88 -13.63 -11.43 4.99
C MET A 88 -13.33 -10.16 5.77
N VAL A 89 -13.03 -10.32 7.05
CA VAL A 89 -12.56 -9.25 7.93
C VAL A 89 -11.04 -9.33 8.01
N MET A 90 -10.36 -8.22 7.74
CA MET A 90 -8.91 -8.15 7.68
C MET A 90 -8.43 -6.85 8.31
N GLN A 91 -7.16 -6.82 8.69
CA GLN A 91 -6.46 -5.61 9.12
C GLN A 91 -5.35 -5.28 8.13
N ALA A 92 -5.20 -4.01 7.80
CA ALA A 92 -4.14 -3.51 6.94
C ALA A 92 -2.78 -3.71 7.62
N CYS A 93 -1.82 -4.31 6.90
CA CYS A 93 -0.49 -4.60 7.42
C CYS A 93 0.24 -3.32 7.85
N THR A 94 0.98 -3.41 8.95
CA THR A 94 1.91 -2.35 9.33
C THR A 94 3.24 -2.50 8.61
N PRO A 95 4.06 -1.44 8.50
CA PRO A 95 5.41 -1.56 7.95
C PRO A 95 6.30 -2.55 8.70
N LEU A 96 6.01 -2.85 9.98
CA LEU A 96 6.76 -3.84 10.74
C LEU A 96 6.36 -5.28 10.39
N ASP A 97 5.13 -5.51 9.96
CA ASP A 97 4.63 -6.84 9.56
C ASP A 97 5.04 -7.26 8.14
N ALA A 98 5.60 -6.32 7.36
CA ALA A 98 5.94 -6.52 5.95
C ALA A 98 7.43 -6.83 5.71
N ALA A 99 8.23 -6.92 6.79
CA ALA A 99 9.66 -7.29 6.77
C ALA A 99 9.83 -8.80 6.89
#